data_AF-A0A523C262-F1
#
_entry.id   AF-A0A523C262-F1
#
_cell.length_a   1.000
_cell.length_b   1.000
_cell.length_c   1.000
_cell.angle_alpha   90.00
_cell.angle_beta   90.00
_cell.angle_gamma   90.00
#
_symmetry.space_group_name_H-M   'P 1'
#
loop_
_entity.id
_entity.type
_entity.pdbx_description
1 polymer ?
#
loop_
_entity_poly.entity_id
_entity_poly.type
_entity_poly.pdbx_seq_one_letter_code
_entity_poly.pdbx_strand_id
1 'polypeptide(L)'
;MQLACPAGFTLASYQVVIAAGPRGLVLPPYKGSTLRGGFAGTFRRLACAARQDDCRGCSLKDACPYHVVFETSPPPVSQALRNLADIPRPFVLEPPPEDKTDYTPGECLAFNLILTGQAIPLVPSSAARSTLEWSWLQCR
;
A
#
# COMPACT_ATOMS: atom_id res chain seq x y z
N MET A 1 26.31 -5.38 8.67
CA MET A 1 25.79 -4.37 9.61
C MET A 1 24.46 -4.88 10.14
N GLN A 2 24.41 -5.35 11.40
CA GLN A 2 23.19 -5.85 12.03
C GLN A 2 22.58 -4.70 12.82
N LEU A 3 21.40 -4.24 12.40
CA LEU A 3 20.60 -3.34 13.21
C LEU A 3 19.83 -4.20 14.21
N ALA A 4 20.00 -3.93 15.50
CA ALA A 4 19.19 -4.58 16.52
C ALA A 4 17.72 -4.15 16.33
N CYS A 5 16.82 -5.12 16.22
CA CYS A 5 15.39 -4.86 16.12
C CYS A 5 14.90 -4.19 17.42
N PRO A 6 14.35 -2.98 17.39
CA PRO A 6 13.85 -2.31 18.60
C PRO A 6 12.75 -3.14 19.25
N ALA A 7 12.75 -3.22 20.59
CA ALA A 7 11.66 -3.84 21.32
C ALA A 7 10.34 -3.11 21.01
N GLY A 8 9.34 -3.83 20.47
CA GLY A 8 8.05 -3.28 20.05
C GLY A 8 7.89 -3.01 18.55
N PHE A 9 8.87 -3.38 17.72
CA PHE A 9 8.73 -3.33 16.27
C PHE A 9 7.83 -4.46 15.74
N THR A 10 6.64 -4.09 15.27
CA THR A 10 5.67 -5.04 14.69
C THR A 10 5.67 -4.93 13.17
N LEU A 11 5.70 -6.09 12.51
CA LEU A 11 5.53 -6.25 11.07
C LEU A 11 4.31 -7.11 10.77
N ALA A 12 3.59 -6.75 9.72
CA ALA A 12 2.59 -7.62 9.09
C ALA A 12 2.90 -7.74 7.60
N SER A 13 2.95 -8.97 7.09
CA SER A 13 3.21 -9.24 5.66
C SER A 13 1.96 -9.84 5.03
N TYR A 14 1.58 -9.30 3.87
CA TYR A 14 0.44 -9.74 3.08
C TYR A 14 0.90 -10.03 1.65
N GLN A 15 0.49 -11.18 1.11
CA GLN A 15 0.59 -11.43 -0.32
C GLN A 15 -0.69 -10.94 -1.00
N VAL A 16 -0.54 -9.98 -1.91
CA VAL A 16 -1.64 -9.45 -2.70
C VAL A 16 -1.59 -10.09 -4.08
N VAL A 17 -2.69 -10.71 -4.47
CA VAL A 17 -2.87 -11.29 -5.81
C VAL A 17 -3.99 -10.53 -6.51
N ILE A 18 -3.70 -10.00 -7.70
CA ILE A 18 -4.67 -9.36 -8.57
C ILE A 18 -4.74 -10.09 -9.90
N ALA A 19 -5.91 -10.11 -10.53
CA ALA A 19 -6.09 -10.63 -11.87
C ALA A 19 -6.26 -9.48 -12.88
N ALA A 20 -5.67 -9.63 -14.06
CA ALA A 20 -5.84 -8.71 -15.16
C ALA A 20 -7.31 -8.71 -15.62
N GLY A 21 -7.88 -7.52 -15.83
CA GLY A 21 -9.27 -7.39 -16.26
C GLY A 21 -9.50 -7.89 -17.70
N PRO A 22 -10.75 -7.78 -18.22
CA PRO A 22 -11.11 -8.29 -19.55
C PRO A 22 -10.30 -7.72 -20.72
N ARG A 23 -9.64 -6.57 -20.53
CA ARG A 23 -8.79 -5.91 -21.54
C ARG A 23 -7.30 -6.20 -21.36
N GLY A 24 -6.94 -7.12 -20.47
CA GLY A 24 -5.57 -7.32 -20.04
C GLY A 24 -5.07 -6.19 -19.15
N LEU A 25 -3.78 -6.21 -18.85
CA LEU A 25 -3.10 -5.20 -18.04
C LEU A 25 -1.71 -4.96 -18.61
N VAL A 26 -1.37 -3.69 -18.86
CA VAL A 26 -0.03 -3.27 -19.29
C VAL A 26 0.63 -2.54 -18.13
N LEU A 27 1.77 -3.05 -17.67
CA LEU A 27 2.59 -2.49 -16.60
C LEU A 27 3.98 -2.14 -17.13
N PRO A 28 4.65 -1.12 -16.58
CA PRO A 28 6.06 -0.90 -16.85
C PRO A 28 6.91 -2.08 -16.30
N PRO A 29 8.13 -2.29 -16.83
CA PRO A 29 9.05 -3.28 -16.27
C PRO A 29 9.25 -3.08 -14.75
N TYR A 30 9.44 -1.82 -14.34
CA TYR A 30 9.50 -1.40 -12.94
C TYR A 30 8.10 -1.16 -12.35
N LYS A 31 7.47 -2.22 -11.86
CA LYS A 31 6.09 -2.20 -11.33
C LYS A 31 5.89 -1.39 -10.06
N GLY A 32 6.96 -1.07 -9.33
CA GLY A 32 6.90 -0.42 -8.02
C GLY A 32 6.16 0.92 -8.02
N SER A 33 6.35 1.75 -9.05
CA SER A 33 5.66 3.05 -9.17
C SER A 33 4.16 2.87 -9.38
N THR A 34 3.76 1.95 -10.26
CA THR A 34 2.36 1.63 -10.55
C THR A 34 1.67 0.98 -9.36
N LEU A 35 2.31 0.02 -8.70
CA LEU A 35 1.78 -0.64 -7.50
C LEU A 35 1.59 0.36 -6.36
N ARG A 36 2.55 1.27 -6.14
CA ARG A 36 2.43 2.32 -5.13
C ARG A 36 1.26 3.26 -5.42
N GLY A 37 1.10 3.69 -6.68
CA GLY A 37 -0.03 4.53 -7.10
C GLY A 37 -1.38 3.82 -6.93
N GLY A 38 -1.47 2.57 -7.38
CA GLY A 38 -2.67 1.74 -7.24
C GLY A 38 -3.04 1.47 -5.78
N PHE A 39 -2.05 1.19 -4.94
CA PHE A 39 -2.23 1.01 -3.49
C PHE A 39 -2.73 2.29 -2.84
N ALA A 40 -2.10 3.44 -3.12
CA ALA A 40 -2.55 4.73 -2.58
C ALA A 40 -3.99 5.06 -2.99
N GLY A 41 -4.33 4.91 -4.26
CA GLY A 41 -5.68 5.17 -4.76
C GLY A 41 -6.73 4.24 -4.16
N THR A 42 -6.43 2.94 -4.07
CA THR A 42 -7.34 1.95 -3.49
C THR A 42 -7.51 2.15 -1.99
N PHE A 43 -6.42 2.36 -1.26
CA PHE A 43 -6.45 2.63 0.17
C PHE A 43 -7.26 3.90 0.47
N ARG A 44 -7.08 4.97 -0.32
CA ARG A 44 -7.91 6.18 -0.20
C ARG A 44 -9.39 5.86 -0.35
N ARG A 45 -9.77 5.12 -1.40
CA ARG A 45 -11.18 4.74 -1.64
C ARG A 45 -11.78 3.92 -0.49
N LEU A 46 -10.98 3.06 0.13
CA LEU A 46 -11.44 2.20 1.22
C LEU A 46 -11.48 2.91 2.58
N ALA A 47 -10.49 3.78 2.88
CA ALA A 47 -10.33 4.42 4.18
C ALA A 47 -10.94 5.82 4.27
N CYS A 48 -11.23 6.49 3.16
CA CYS A 48 -11.75 7.85 3.16
C CYS A 48 -13.22 7.90 3.57
N ALA A 49 -13.49 8.38 4.79
CA ALA A 49 -14.85 8.60 5.28
C ALA A 49 -15.62 9.66 4.46
N ALA A 50 -14.91 10.67 3.94
CA ALA A 50 -15.50 11.77 3.18
C ALA A 50 -15.74 11.44 1.69
N ARG A 51 -15.24 10.29 1.20
CA ARG A 51 -15.30 9.84 -0.21
C ARG A 51 -14.91 10.90 -1.25
N GLN A 52 -13.93 11.74 -0.91
CA GLN A 52 -13.41 12.76 -1.81
C GLN A 52 -12.31 12.19 -2.73
N ASP A 53 -12.26 12.67 -3.96
CA ASP A 53 -11.20 12.32 -4.92
C ASP A 53 -9.90 13.09 -4.68
N ASP A 54 -10.00 14.25 -4.02
CA ASP A 54 -8.89 15.12 -3.68
C ASP A 54 -8.83 15.35 -2.16
N CYS A 55 -7.65 15.12 -1.57
CA CYS A 55 -7.40 15.36 -0.15
C CYS A 55 -6.90 16.80 0.13
N ARG A 56 -6.62 17.60 -0.92
CA ARG A 56 -6.22 19.01 -0.81
C ARG A 56 -7.37 19.86 -0.24
N GLY A 57 -7.33 20.05 1.07
CA GLY A 57 -8.33 20.86 1.81
C GLY A 57 -9.29 20.04 2.68
N CYS A 58 -9.06 18.74 2.83
CA CYS A 58 -9.84 17.91 3.75
C CYS A 58 -9.73 18.41 5.20
N SER A 59 -10.85 18.56 5.90
CA SER A 59 -10.87 18.97 7.32
C SER A 59 -10.43 17.86 8.28
N LEU A 60 -10.33 16.61 7.80
CA LEU A 60 -9.98 15.43 8.60
C LEU A 60 -8.50 15.03 8.48
N LYS A 61 -7.63 15.91 7.96
CA LYS A 61 -6.22 15.60 7.67
C LYS A 61 -5.50 14.90 8.82
N ASP A 62 -5.63 15.41 10.04
CA ASP A 62 -4.90 14.92 11.21
C ASP A 62 -5.37 13.53 11.67
N ALA A 63 -6.63 13.19 11.43
CA ALA A 63 -7.22 11.91 11.79
C ALA A 63 -7.37 10.94 10.60
N CYS A 64 -6.97 11.35 9.39
CA CYS A 64 -7.22 10.58 8.18
C CYS A 64 -6.16 9.47 8.03
N PRO A 65 -6.55 8.18 7.97
CA PRO A 65 -5.62 7.07 7.78
C PRO A 65 -4.78 7.24 6.51
N TYR A 66 -5.35 7.80 5.44
CA TYR A 66 -4.64 8.06 4.19
C TYR A 66 -3.51 9.08 4.39
N HIS A 67 -3.73 10.16 5.13
CA HIS A 67 -2.67 11.13 5.42
C HIS A 67 -1.56 10.51 6.28
N VAL A 68 -1.92 9.73 7.29
CA VAL A 68 -0.95 9.05 8.17
C VAL A 68 -0.08 8.05 7.40
N VAL A 69 -0.60 7.39 6.37
CA VAL A 69 0.17 6.40 5.59
C VAL A 69 0.88 7.03 4.39
N PHE A 70 0.26 7.98 3.68
CA PHE A 70 0.69 8.49 2.36
C PHE A 70 1.03 9.98 2.30
N GLU A 71 0.75 10.77 3.34
CA GLU A 71 1.11 12.19 3.40
C GLU A 71 1.73 12.61 4.75
N THR A 72 2.38 11.68 5.46
CA THR A 72 3.15 11.96 6.69
C THR A 72 4.09 13.15 6.51
N SER A 73 3.62 14.31 6.97
CA SER A 73 4.41 15.52 7.10
C SER A 73 5.08 15.49 8.48
N PRO A 74 6.33 15.92 8.60
CA PRO A 74 6.99 15.98 9.90
C PRO A 74 6.20 16.91 10.84
N PRO A 75 6.01 16.53 12.12
CA PRO A 75 5.34 17.40 13.08
C PRO A 75 6.13 18.71 13.22
N PRO A 76 5.45 19.86 13.39
CA PRO A 76 6.08 21.19 13.39
C PRO A 76 7.13 21.40 14.50
N VAL A 77 7.14 20.54 15.54
CA VAL A 77 7.90 20.73 16.78
C VAL A 77 9.29 20.05 16.77
N SER A 78 9.57 19.13 15.85
CA SER A 78 10.88 18.43 15.86
C SER A 78 11.92 19.14 14.99
N GLN A 79 12.77 19.97 15.61
CA GLN A 79 13.96 20.53 14.96
C GLN A 79 14.89 19.45 14.38
N ALA A 80 14.85 18.22 14.93
CA ALA A 80 15.65 17.08 14.49
C ALA A 80 15.16 16.38 13.20
N LEU A 81 13.91 16.60 12.76
CA LEU A 81 13.34 15.93 11.59
C LEU A 81 13.15 16.86 10.37
N ARG A 82 13.61 18.12 10.46
CA ARG A 82 13.47 19.10 9.36
C ARG A 82 14.24 18.71 8.09
N ASN A 83 15.27 17.87 8.22
CA ASN A 83 16.08 17.37 7.11
C ASN A 83 15.69 15.95 6.65
N LEU A 84 14.76 15.27 7.34
CA LEU A 84 14.10 14.09 6.78
C LEU A 84 12.92 14.57 5.94
N ALA A 85 13.19 14.85 4.66
CA ALA A 85 12.17 15.30 3.71
C ALA A 85 10.99 14.30 3.57
N ASP A 86 11.19 13.03 3.94
CA ASP A 86 10.14 12.02 4.07
C ASP A 86 10.41 11.20 5.34
N ILE A 87 9.48 11.23 6.29
CA ILE A 87 9.40 10.17 7.30
C ILE A 87 9.15 8.86 6.54
N PRO A 88 9.93 7.78 6.78
CA PRO A 88 9.78 6.54 6.05
C PRO A 88 8.32 6.06 6.16
N ARG A 89 7.72 5.82 5.00
CA ARG A 89 6.34 5.33 4.93
C ARG A 89 6.25 4.00 5.69
N PRO A 90 5.20 3.77 6.49
CA PRO A 90 5.06 2.56 7.29
C PRO A 90 4.63 1.34 6.44
N PHE A 91 5.06 1.28 5.17
CA PHE A 91 4.80 0.17 4.28
C PHE A 91 5.94 -0.04 3.27
N VAL A 92 6.12 -1.29 2.85
CA VAL A 92 7.00 -1.70 1.75
C VAL A 92 6.16 -2.48 0.75
N LEU A 93 6.31 -2.15 -0.53
CA LEU A 93 5.76 -2.92 -1.64
C LEU A 93 6.92 -3.67 -2.31
N GLU A 94 6.86 -4.99 -2.29
CA GLU A 94 7.82 -5.83 -3.01
C GLU A 94 7.17 -6.27 -4.33
N PRO A 95 7.49 -5.61 -5.45
CA PRO A 95 6.99 -6.04 -6.76
C PRO A 95 7.53 -7.45 -7.07
N PRO A 96 6.84 -8.21 -7.94
CA PRO A 96 7.37 -9.48 -8.39
C PRO A 96 8.68 -9.24 -9.16
N PRO A 97 9.64 -10.18 -9.09
CA PRO A 97 10.96 -10.06 -9.72
C PRO A 97 10.94 -10.28 -11.24
N GLU A 98 9.80 -10.05 -11.88
CA GLU A 98 9.62 -10.24 -13.32
C GLU A 98 9.62 -8.91 -14.07
N ASP A 99 10.18 -8.91 -15.29
CA ASP A 99 10.14 -7.76 -16.20
C ASP A 99 8.92 -7.77 -17.12
N LYS A 100 8.00 -8.73 -16.92
CA LYS A 100 6.79 -8.87 -17.73
C LYS A 100 5.95 -7.60 -17.71
N THR A 101 5.60 -7.11 -18.89
CA THR A 101 4.82 -5.87 -19.07
C THR A 101 3.37 -6.13 -19.43
N ASP A 102 3.09 -7.21 -20.17
CA ASP A 102 1.78 -7.48 -20.75
C ASP A 102 1.13 -8.71 -20.13
N TYR A 103 0.03 -8.51 -19.41
CA TYR A 103 -0.75 -9.55 -18.78
C TYR A 103 -2.04 -9.79 -19.56
N THR A 104 -2.28 -11.03 -19.94
CA THR A 104 -3.49 -11.41 -20.67
C THR A 104 -4.72 -11.38 -19.74
N PRO A 105 -5.96 -11.21 -20.26
CA PRO A 105 -7.15 -11.21 -19.41
C PRO A 105 -7.22 -12.44 -18.49
N GLY A 106 -7.46 -12.21 -17.20
CA GLY A 106 -7.49 -13.27 -16.17
C GLY A 106 -6.11 -13.67 -15.64
N GLU A 107 -5.01 -13.24 -16.25
CA GLU A 107 -3.68 -13.53 -15.77
C GLU A 107 -3.38 -12.82 -14.45
N CYS A 108 -2.68 -13.51 -13.54
CA CYS A 108 -2.51 -13.05 -12.17
C CYS A 108 -1.14 -12.42 -11.94
N LEU A 109 -1.13 -11.37 -11.13
CA LEU A 109 0.05 -10.67 -10.64
C LEU A 109 0.04 -10.76 -9.10
N ALA A 110 1.11 -11.31 -8.54
CA ALA A 110 1.31 -11.37 -7.10
C ALA A 110 2.43 -10.42 -6.65
N PHE A 111 2.23 -9.72 -5.54
CA PHE A 111 3.24 -8.87 -4.91
C PHE A 111 3.07 -8.86 -3.40
N ASN A 112 4.11 -8.51 -2.64
CA ASN A 112 4.01 -8.43 -1.19
C ASN A 112 3.77 -6.99 -0.73
N LEU A 113 2.90 -6.85 0.26
CA LEU A 113 2.69 -5.63 1.03
C LEU A 113 3.11 -5.91 2.47
N ILE A 114 4.16 -5.24 2.91
CA ILE A 114 4.65 -5.31 4.28
C ILE A 114 4.25 -4.01 4.97
N LEU A 115 3.63 -4.09 6.14
CA LEU A 115 3.21 -2.96 6.95
C LEU A 115 3.98 -2.95 8.27
N THR A 116 4.28 -1.76 8.77
CA THR A 116 5.04 -1.59 10.00
C THR A 116 4.28 -0.72 11.01
N GLY A 117 4.36 -1.11 12.28
CA GLY A 117 3.84 -0.32 13.40
C GLY A 117 2.40 0.18 13.22
N GLN A 118 2.24 1.50 13.18
CA GLN A 118 0.93 2.18 13.19
C GLN A 118 0.07 1.93 11.93
N ALA A 119 0.64 1.43 10.83
CA ALA A 119 -0.12 1.14 9.62
C ALA A 119 -0.90 -0.18 9.68
N ILE A 120 -0.48 -1.11 10.53
CA ILE A 120 -1.09 -2.44 10.65
C ILE A 120 -2.60 -2.37 10.98
N PRO A 121 -3.05 -1.61 12.01
CA PRO A 121 -4.48 -1.53 12.32
C PRO A 121 -5.29 -0.70 11.30
N LEU A 122 -4.64 0.04 10.40
CA LEU A 122 -5.30 0.92 9.43
C LEU A 122 -5.77 0.18 8.18
N VAL A 123 -5.26 -1.04 7.94
CA VAL A 123 -5.76 -1.86 6.84
C VAL A 123 -7.11 -2.46 7.23
N PRO A 124 -8.16 -2.24 6.42
CA PRO A 124 -9.47 -2.82 6.69
C PRO A 124 -9.35 -4.34 6.85
N SER A 125 -9.81 -4.88 7.97
CA SER A 125 -9.80 -6.32 8.24
C SER A 125 -10.66 -7.13 7.26
N SER A 126 -11.52 -6.47 6.48
CA SER A 126 -12.26 -7.05 5.36
C SER A 126 -11.36 -7.39 4.17
N ALA A 127 -10.33 -6.59 3.89
CA ALA A 127 -9.37 -6.86 2.82
C ALA A 127 -8.53 -8.13 3.08
N ALA A 128 -8.37 -8.51 4.36
CA ALA A 128 -7.70 -9.74 4.75
C ALA A 128 -8.56 -11.02 4.58
N ARG A 129 -9.88 -10.88 4.36
CA ARG A 129 -10.81 -12.03 4.26
C ARG A 129 -11.60 -12.12 2.96
N SER A 130 -11.72 -11.07 2.17
CA SER A 130 -12.67 -11.03 1.04
C SER A 130 -12.17 -11.61 -0.30
N THR A 131 -10.99 -12.23 -0.36
CA THR A 131 -10.50 -12.89 -1.59
C THR A 131 -10.25 -14.39 -1.40
N LEU A 132 -10.75 -14.97 -0.31
CA LEU A 132 -10.39 -16.34 0.08
C LEU A 132 -11.35 -17.45 -0.36
N GLU A 133 -12.46 -17.17 -1.07
CA GLU A 133 -13.37 -18.26 -1.50
C GLU A 133 -13.73 -18.30 -2.99
N TRP A 134 -13.50 -17.24 -3.77
CA TRP A 134 -13.87 -17.24 -5.21
C TRP A 134 -12.70 -17.09 -6.19
N SER A 135 -11.52 -16.63 -5.74
CA SER A 135 -10.37 -16.38 -6.64
C SER A 135 -9.27 -17.46 -6.60
N TRP A 136 -9.31 -18.39 -5.63
CA TRP A 136 -8.28 -19.43 -5.49
C TRP A 136 -8.23 -20.43 -6.66
N LEU A 137 -9.32 -20.59 -7.41
CA LEU A 137 -9.41 -21.56 -8.51
C LEU A 137 -8.91 -21.01 -9.87
N GLN A 138 -8.65 -19.70 -9.99
CA GLN A 138 -8.32 -19.07 -11.28
C GLN A 138 -6.85 -18.60 -11.39
N CYS A 139 -6.12 -18.56 -10.27
CA CYS A 139 -4.73 -18.07 -10.22
C CYS A 139 -3.72 -19.16 -9.80
N ARG A 140 -4.01 -20.44 -10.02
CA ARG A 140 -3.09 -21.55 -9.77
C ARG A 140 -2.86 -22.37 -11.03
#